data_AF-A0A1I5JDH8-F1
#
_entry.id   AF-A0A1I5JDH8-F1
#
_cell.length_a   1.000
_cell.length_b   1.000
_cell.length_c   1.000
_cell.angle_alpha   90.00
_cell.angle_beta   90.00
_cell.angle_gamma   90.00
#
_symmetry.space_group_name_H-M   'P 1'
#
loop_
_entity.id
_entity.type
_entity.pdbx_description
1 polymer ?
#
loop_
_entity_poly.entity_id
_entity_poly.type
_entity_poly.pdbx_seq_one_letter_code
_entity_poly.pdbx_strand_id
1 'polypeptide(L)'
;MKKYRLAGANGETAWHDRKRHLWLLGLVVPLLPFAAIGLHAATGSDAVLWLGPLVVLVLVPLIDLVAGYDHTNPPDEVMEALEEDRYYRWITYLFLPLQYAGFVAGAWMLARGDLSVGGKIGLAITLGTVAGIGINTAHELGHKRESTERWAAKIALAQCFYGHFYIEHNRGHHVRVATPEDPASSRLGESFYRFWPRTVFGSLRSAWGVERKRYARKQSHPFHLGNDVLNAWLMSVVLWGVLIAWLGVGILPYLVIQAVFGFSLLEIVNYMEHYGMLRKQVTNGAKIRYERVTPAHSWNSNNVATNVLLYHLQRHSDHHANPTRRFQTLRDFKESPVLPTGYTGMMVVALVPAWFRKVMDPRVYRHFDGDLRQANVQPGKLPSLLKKYPVVVAAADEPAEDTRTKLADDVDAARCPGCGYVYRVAEGNELEGFAAGTAWSEIPDDWTCPDCGVRDKVDFVPVVREAAC
;
A
#
# COMPACT_ATOMS: atom_id res chain seq x y z
N MET A 1 -11.05 -13.88 22.27
CA MET A 1 -11.77 -12.60 22.04
C MET A 1 -11.41 -11.64 23.15
N LYS A 2 -11.20 -10.34 22.88
CA LYS A 2 -10.97 -9.32 23.92
C LYS A 2 -12.19 -8.39 23.99
N LYS A 3 -12.59 -8.01 25.20
CA LYS A 3 -13.68 -7.06 25.45
C LYS A 3 -13.10 -5.65 25.60
N TYR A 4 -13.69 -4.69 24.90
CA TYR A 4 -13.39 -3.27 25.03
C TYR A 4 -14.61 -2.56 25.63
N ARG A 5 -14.38 -1.63 26.56
CA ARG A 5 -15.46 -0.85 27.17
C ARG A 5 -15.80 0.32 26.25
N LEU A 6 -17.08 0.54 25.99
CA LEU A 6 -17.57 1.73 25.29
C LEU A 6 -17.73 2.86 26.31
N ALA A 7 -17.17 4.03 26.02
CA ALA A 7 -17.38 5.22 26.85
C ALA A 7 -18.79 5.79 26.59
N GLY A 8 -19.58 6.02 27.64
CA GLY A 8 -20.85 6.77 27.53
C GLY A 8 -22.16 6.02 27.83
N ALA A 9 -22.14 4.73 28.12
CA ALA A 9 -23.32 4.02 28.61
C ALA A 9 -23.17 3.70 30.11
N ASN A 10 -24.18 4.06 30.92
CA ASN A 10 -24.34 3.55 32.28
C ASN A 10 -24.07 2.04 32.25
N GLY A 11 -23.00 1.62 32.94
CA GLY A 11 -22.16 0.49 32.53
C GLY A 11 -22.90 -0.77 32.06
N GLU A 12 -22.51 -1.28 30.89
CA GLU A 12 -22.44 -2.73 30.54
C GLU A 12 -22.25 -3.01 29.03
N THR A 13 -22.24 -2.03 28.14
CA THR A 13 -22.03 -2.31 26.71
C THR A 13 -20.53 -2.49 26.41
N ALA A 14 -20.10 -3.75 26.31
CA ALA A 14 -18.76 -4.12 25.88
C ALA A 14 -18.76 -4.50 24.39
N TRP A 15 -17.86 -3.91 23.60
CA TRP A 15 -17.62 -4.36 22.23
C TRP A 15 -16.63 -5.52 22.23
N HIS A 16 -16.87 -6.52 21.39
CA HIS A 16 -16.08 -7.75 21.33
C HIS A 16 -15.37 -7.86 19.97
N ASP A 17 -14.04 -7.86 19.97
CA ASP A 17 -13.30 -8.20 18.75
C ASP A 17 -13.40 -9.72 18.49
N ARG A 18 -14.26 -10.08 17.53
CA ARG A 18 -14.44 -11.46 17.10
C ARG A 18 -13.29 -11.96 16.22
N LYS A 19 -12.55 -11.07 15.57
CA LYS A 19 -11.50 -11.39 14.60
C LYS A 19 -10.11 -11.45 15.21
N ARG A 20 -9.94 -11.02 16.47
CA ARG A 20 -8.64 -10.94 17.15
C ARG A 20 -7.70 -12.11 16.84
N HIS A 21 -8.15 -13.35 17.01
CA HIS A 21 -7.28 -14.51 16.79
C HIS A 21 -7.14 -14.92 15.33
N LEU A 22 -8.08 -14.53 14.46
CA LEU A 22 -7.99 -14.79 13.03
C LEU A 22 -6.77 -14.09 12.45
N TRP A 23 -6.36 -12.92 12.95
CA TRP A 23 -5.16 -12.21 12.48
C TRP A 23 -3.87 -13.02 12.48
N LEU A 24 -3.78 -14.08 13.30
CA LEU A 24 -2.64 -15.02 13.26
C LEU A 24 -2.57 -15.80 11.94
N LEU A 25 -3.67 -15.92 11.19
CA LEU A 25 -3.69 -16.52 9.85
C LEU A 25 -2.83 -15.74 8.86
N GLY A 26 -2.56 -14.44 9.10
CA GLY A 26 -1.56 -13.69 8.32
C GLY A 26 -0.15 -14.28 8.41
N LEU A 27 0.15 -15.07 9.45
CA LEU A 27 1.41 -15.79 9.61
C LEU A 27 1.46 -17.13 8.86
N VAL A 28 0.37 -17.58 8.23
CA VAL A 28 0.38 -18.81 7.41
C VAL A 28 1.32 -18.65 6.21
N VAL A 29 1.33 -17.48 5.56
CA VAL A 29 2.15 -17.23 4.37
C VAL A 29 3.65 -17.37 4.64
N PRO A 30 4.26 -16.70 5.64
CA PRO A 30 5.69 -16.84 5.90
C PRO A 30 6.07 -18.24 6.41
N LEU A 31 5.10 -19.09 6.77
CA LEU A 31 5.32 -20.50 7.10
C LEU A 31 5.32 -21.43 5.87
N LEU A 32 4.85 -20.98 4.70
CA LEU A 32 4.75 -21.80 3.48
C LEU A 32 6.09 -22.36 3.01
N PRO A 33 7.23 -21.64 3.07
CA PRO A 33 8.53 -22.24 2.70
C PRO A 33 8.86 -23.44 3.58
N PHE A 34 8.65 -23.37 4.90
CA PHE A 34 8.92 -24.49 5.80
C PHE A 34 8.01 -25.69 5.52
N ALA A 35 6.72 -25.43 5.27
CA ALA A 35 5.77 -26.47 4.90
C ALA A 35 6.16 -27.13 3.57
N ALA A 36 6.52 -26.35 2.56
CA ALA A 36 6.97 -26.85 1.26
C ALA A 36 8.25 -27.69 1.38
N ILE A 37 9.25 -27.21 2.13
CA ILE A 37 10.51 -27.93 2.38
C ILE A 37 10.24 -29.23 3.15
N GLY A 38 9.43 -29.19 4.21
CA GLY A 38 9.08 -30.36 5.01
C GLY A 38 8.29 -31.42 4.23
N LEU A 39 7.31 -30.99 3.42
CA LEU A 39 6.56 -31.87 2.54
C LEU A 39 7.47 -32.50 1.48
N HIS A 40 8.37 -31.72 0.89
CA HIS A 40 9.34 -32.27 -0.07
C HIS A 40 10.24 -33.32 0.59
N ALA A 41 10.74 -33.07 1.80
CA ALA A 41 11.53 -34.05 2.55
C ALA A 41 10.75 -35.33 2.87
N ALA A 42 9.43 -35.21 3.13
CA ALA A 42 8.58 -36.36 3.45
C ALA A 42 8.17 -37.18 2.22
N THR A 43 7.98 -36.54 1.06
CA THR A 43 7.42 -37.20 -0.13
C THR A 43 8.40 -37.38 -1.29
N GLY A 44 9.55 -36.71 -1.26
CA GLY A 44 10.51 -36.64 -2.36
C GLY A 44 9.98 -35.93 -3.62
N SER A 45 8.84 -35.23 -3.52
CA SER A 45 8.20 -34.61 -4.70
C SER A 45 8.56 -33.14 -4.80
N ASP A 46 9.02 -32.70 -5.97
CA ASP A 46 9.25 -31.28 -6.25
C ASP A 46 7.96 -30.48 -6.42
N ALA A 47 6.82 -31.13 -6.67
CA ALA A 47 5.54 -30.45 -6.89
C ALA A 47 5.09 -29.64 -5.67
N VAL A 48 5.38 -30.13 -4.46
CA VAL A 48 5.01 -29.45 -3.20
C VAL A 48 5.81 -28.17 -2.97
N LEU A 49 6.90 -27.94 -3.71
CA LEU A 49 7.66 -26.68 -3.65
C LEU A 49 6.91 -25.50 -4.27
N TRP A 50 5.83 -25.75 -5.03
CA TRP A 50 4.91 -24.75 -5.57
C TRP A 50 3.80 -24.33 -4.59
N LEU A 51 3.92 -24.70 -3.31
CA LEU A 51 2.86 -24.46 -2.32
C LEU A 51 2.48 -22.98 -2.18
N GLY A 52 3.45 -22.06 -2.27
CA GLY A 52 3.21 -20.62 -2.17
C GLY A 52 2.12 -20.11 -3.15
N PRO A 53 2.39 -20.14 -4.47
CA PRO A 53 1.42 -19.69 -5.46
C PRO A 53 0.14 -20.54 -5.47
N LEU A 54 0.20 -21.84 -5.17
CA LEU A 54 -1.00 -22.68 -5.08
C LEU A 54 -1.92 -22.23 -3.94
N VAL A 55 -1.37 -21.94 -2.76
CA VAL A 55 -2.17 -21.45 -1.64
C VAL A 55 -2.73 -20.07 -1.96
N VAL A 56 -1.90 -19.12 -2.40
CA VAL A 56 -2.31 -17.72 -2.55
C VAL A 56 -3.17 -17.48 -3.79
N LEU A 57 -2.87 -18.11 -4.93
CA LEU A 57 -3.55 -17.84 -6.20
C LEU A 57 -4.64 -18.87 -6.55
N VAL A 58 -4.78 -19.95 -5.78
CA VAL A 58 -5.83 -20.96 -6.00
C VAL A 58 -6.66 -21.18 -4.75
N LEU A 59 -6.04 -21.63 -3.64
CA LEU A 59 -6.79 -22.00 -2.44
C LEU A 59 -7.50 -20.80 -1.80
N VAL A 60 -6.82 -19.68 -1.60
CA VAL A 60 -7.40 -18.48 -0.99
C VAL A 60 -8.58 -17.94 -1.82
N PRO A 61 -8.48 -17.77 -3.16
CA PRO A 61 -9.63 -17.41 -3.99
C PRO A 61 -10.82 -18.36 -3.83
N LEU A 62 -10.59 -19.68 -3.76
CA LEU A 62 -11.66 -20.66 -3.55
C LEU A 62 -12.32 -20.50 -2.18
N ILE A 63 -11.55 -20.20 -1.14
CA ILE A 63 -12.07 -19.90 0.20
C ILE A 63 -12.89 -18.60 0.17
N ASP A 64 -12.43 -17.56 -0.51
CA ASP A 64 -13.15 -16.28 -0.59
C ASP A 64 -14.53 -16.42 -1.25
N LEU A 65 -14.70 -17.35 -2.19
CA LEU A 65 -16.00 -17.64 -2.81
C LEU A 65 -17.04 -18.21 -1.84
N VAL A 66 -16.60 -18.79 -0.71
CA VAL A 66 -17.48 -19.44 0.27
C VAL A 66 -17.50 -18.76 1.65
N ALA A 67 -16.45 -18.02 2.01
CA ALA A 67 -16.30 -17.40 3.33
C ALA A 67 -17.15 -16.13 3.54
N GLY A 68 -17.64 -15.53 2.45
CA GLY A 68 -18.50 -14.34 2.49
C GLY A 68 -17.75 -13.01 2.73
N TYR A 69 -18.54 -11.95 2.95
CA TYR A 69 -18.07 -10.57 3.10
C TYR A 69 -18.22 -10.06 4.53
N ASP A 70 -17.34 -9.13 4.92
CA ASP A 70 -17.32 -8.51 6.23
C ASP A 70 -17.34 -6.98 6.15
N HIS A 71 -18.54 -6.44 6.37
CA HIS A 71 -18.84 -5.01 6.38
C HIS A 71 -18.75 -4.41 7.79
N THR A 72 -18.20 -5.13 8.78
CA THR A 72 -18.21 -4.66 10.18
C THR A 72 -17.10 -3.66 10.44
N ASN A 73 -17.45 -2.53 11.03
CA ASN A 73 -16.49 -1.51 11.48
C ASN A 73 -16.36 -1.54 13.01
N PRO A 74 -15.15 -1.34 13.56
CA PRO A 74 -15.00 -1.02 14.97
C PRO A 74 -15.76 0.28 15.30
N PRO A 75 -16.45 0.35 16.47
CA PRO A 75 -17.01 1.60 16.99
C PRO A 75 -15.92 2.65 17.23
N ASP A 76 -16.25 3.92 17.07
CA ASP A 76 -15.30 5.02 17.21
C ASP A 76 -14.70 5.08 18.63
N GLU A 77 -15.48 4.69 19.64
CA GLU A 77 -15.11 4.73 21.06
C GLU A 77 -14.01 3.73 21.44
N VAL A 78 -13.74 2.71 20.61
CA VAL A 78 -12.72 1.69 20.88
C VAL A 78 -11.49 1.81 19.97
N MET A 79 -11.50 2.78 19.04
CA MET A 79 -10.46 2.94 18.03
C MET A 79 -9.08 3.15 18.66
N GLU A 80 -8.95 4.11 19.57
CA GLU A 80 -7.69 4.40 20.26
C GLU A 80 -7.17 3.17 21.02
N ALA A 81 -8.04 2.52 21.80
CA ALA A 81 -7.69 1.31 22.54
C ALA A 81 -7.28 0.13 21.63
N LEU A 82 -7.81 0.05 20.41
CA LEU A 82 -7.40 -0.94 19.40
C LEU A 82 -6.04 -0.60 18.78
N GLU A 83 -5.76 0.68 18.51
CA GLU A 83 -4.49 1.14 17.95
C GLU A 83 -3.32 0.96 18.93
N GLU A 84 -3.58 1.10 20.23
CA GLU A 84 -2.61 0.89 21.31
C GLU A 84 -2.35 -0.58 21.63
N ASP A 85 -3.23 -1.49 21.22
CA ASP A 85 -3.12 -2.90 21.58
C ASP A 85 -1.93 -3.57 20.87
N ARG A 86 -0.91 -3.89 21.67
CA ARG A 86 0.35 -4.48 21.22
C ARG A 86 0.20 -5.83 20.53
N TYR A 87 -0.90 -6.54 20.76
CA TYR A 87 -1.16 -7.83 20.12
C TYR A 87 -1.10 -7.74 18.59
N TYR A 88 -1.77 -6.74 18.00
CA TYR A 88 -1.81 -6.57 16.55
C TYR A 88 -0.42 -6.22 15.98
N ARG A 89 0.37 -5.42 16.73
CA ARG A 89 1.75 -5.07 16.36
C ARG A 89 2.67 -6.28 16.38
N TRP A 90 2.53 -7.15 17.39
CA TRP A 90 3.33 -8.37 17.48
C TRP A 90 3.10 -9.32 16.31
N ILE A 91 1.88 -9.38 15.77
CA ILE A 91 1.60 -10.19 14.58
C ILE A 91 2.43 -9.70 13.39
N THR A 92 2.42 -8.40 13.11
CA THR A 92 3.25 -7.83 12.04
C THR A 92 4.74 -8.01 12.30
N TYR A 93 5.20 -7.93 13.56
CA TYR A 93 6.60 -8.14 13.91
C TYR A 93 7.04 -9.60 13.76
N LEU A 94 6.17 -10.56 14.09
CA LEU A 94 6.45 -12.00 13.95
C LEU A 94 6.55 -12.44 12.48
N PHE A 95 5.94 -11.70 11.55
CA PHE A 95 6.06 -12.00 10.13
C PHE A 95 7.51 -11.92 9.64
N LEU A 96 8.27 -10.90 10.06
CA LEU A 96 9.64 -10.64 9.60
C LEU A 96 10.62 -11.79 9.90
N PRO A 97 10.78 -12.28 11.16
CA PRO A 97 11.70 -13.38 11.43
C PRO A 97 11.28 -14.66 10.71
N LEU A 98 9.97 -14.93 10.56
CA LEU A 98 9.49 -16.09 9.80
C LEU A 98 9.80 -15.97 8.31
N GLN A 99 9.56 -14.79 7.73
CA GLN A 99 9.92 -14.48 6.34
C GLN A 99 11.41 -14.72 6.09
N TYR A 100 12.28 -14.16 6.93
CA TYR A 100 13.73 -14.28 6.76
C TYR A 100 14.26 -15.69 7.01
N ALA A 101 13.75 -16.38 8.03
CA ALA A 101 14.13 -17.76 8.29
C ALA A 101 13.69 -18.68 7.12
N GLY A 102 12.48 -18.47 6.60
CA GLY A 102 11.98 -19.20 5.42
C GLY A 102 12.77 -18.88 4.15
N PHE A 103 13.12 -17.61 3.95
CA PHE A 103 13.94 -17.15 2.83
C PHE A 103 15.35 -17.75 2.86
N VAL A 104 16.02 -17.73 4.02
CA VAL A 104 17.35 -18.32 4.20
C VAL A 104 17.32 -19.83 4.04
N ALA A 105 16.33 -20.52 4.62
CA ALA A 105 16.16 -21.96 4.47
C ALA A 105 15.90 -22.36 3.01
N GLY A 106 15.02 -21.61 2.33
CA GLY A 106 14.75 -21.82 0.90
C GLY A 106 15.98 -21.53 0.03
N ALA A 107 16.72 -20.46 0.29
CA ALA A 107 17.96 -20.16 -0.42
C ALA A 107 19.02 -21.27 -0.24
N TRP A 108 19.17 -21.78 0.99
CA TRP A 108 20.05 -22.91 1.27
C TRP A 108 19.63 -24.16 0.48
N MET A 109 18.34 -24.47 0.44
CA MET A 109 17.81 -25.61 -0.31
C MET A 109 17.97 -25.42 -1.83
N LEU A 110 17.82 -24.20 -2.36
CA LEU A 110 18.09 -23.90 -3.78
C LEU A 110 19.56 -24.16 -4.15
N ALA A 111 20.48 -23.90 -3.22
CA ALA A 111 21.91 -24.06 -3.43
C ALA A 111 22.41 -25.50 -3.23
N ARG A 112 21.87 -26.21 -2.23
CA ARG A 112 22.39 -27.49 -1.75
C ARG A 112 21.46 -28.68 -1.99
N GLY A 113 20.17 -28.43 -2.21
CA GLY A 113 19.17 -29.46 -2.44
C GLY A 113 19.30 -30.09 -3.82
N ASP A 114 19.08 -31.41 -3.88
CA ASP A 114 18.94 -32.14 -5.14
C ASP A 114 17.52 -31.95 -5.69
N LEU A 115 17.33 -30.81 -6.35
CA LEU A 115 16.05 -30.40 -6.92
C LEU A 115 16.13 -30.34 -8.43
N SER A 116 15.06 -30.76 -9.09
CA SER A 116 14.87 -30.47 -10.50
C SER A 116 14.79 -28.95 -10.73
N VAL A 117 15.02 -28.51 -11.97
CA VAL A 117 14.84 -27.09 -12.34
C VAL A 117 13.43 -26.62 -12.02
N GLY A 118 12.41 -27.46 -12.23
CA GLY A 118 11.01 -27.16 -11.89
C GLY A 118 10.79 -26.98 -10.39
N GLY A 119 11.44 -27.80 -9.55
CA GLY A 119 11.42 -27.67 -8.10
C GLY A 119 12.10 -26.39 -7.62
N LYS A 120 13.26 -26.03 -8.20
CA LYS A 120 13.97 -24.78 -7.88
C LYS A 120 13.15 -23.54 -8.25
N ILE A 121 12.52 -23.53 -9.42
CA ILE A 121 11.62 -22.45 -9.83
C ILE A 121 10.40 -22.39 -8.91
N GLY A 122 9.79 -23.53 -8.57
CA GLY A 122 8.67 -23.61 -7.64
C GLY A 122 9.00 -23.02 -6.27
N LEU A 123 10.13 -23.43 -5.69
CA LEU A 123 10.61 -22.90 -4.41
C LEU A 123 10.90 -21.40 -4.50
N ALA A 124 11.55 -20.93 -5.57
CA ALA A 124 11.79 -19.50 -5.78
C ALA A 124 10.47 -18.70 -5.85
N ILE A 125 9.46 -19.20 -6.57
CA ILE A 125 8.15 -18.55 -6.63
C ILE A 125 7.42 -18.61 -5.28
N THR A 126 7.57 -19.70 -4.51
CA THR A 126 7.06 -19.77 -3.14
C THR A 126 7.72 -18.73 -2.24
N LEU A 127 9.04 -18.56 -2.31
CA LEU A 127 9.75 -17.48 -1.61
C LEU A 127 9.28 -16.09 -2.06
N GLY A 128 9.06 -15.92 -3.37
CA GLY A 128 8.53 -14.68 -3.94
C GLY A 128 7.10 -14.39 -3.50
N THR A 129 6.29 -15.42 -3.29
CA THR A 129 4.93 -15.29 -2.73
C THR A 129 5.02 -14.73 -1.31
N VAL A 130 5.93 -15.25 -0.49
CA VAL A 130 6.18 -14.69 0.86
C VAL A 130 6.68 -13.26 0.76
N ALA A 131 7.58 -12.95 -0.17
CA ALA A 131 8.07 -11.59 -0.37
C ALA A 131 6.94 -10.62 -0.73
N GLY A 132 6.07 -10.99 -1.68
CA GLY A 132 4.95 -10.16 -2.14
C GLY A 132 3.93 -9.89 -1.04
N ILE A 133 3.61 -10.88 -0.21
CA ILE A 133 2.77 -10.67 0.97
C ILE A 133 3.54 -9.92 2.07
N GLY A 134 4.85 -10.12 2.16
CA GLY A 134 5.74 -9.37 3.06
C GLY A 134 5.79 -7.88 2.75
N ILE A 135 5.58 -7.47 1.49
CA ILE A 135 5.39 -6.06 1.11
C ILE A 135 4.17 -5.47 1.83
N ASN A 136 3.09 -6.23 2.05
CA ASN A 136 1.95 -5.74 2.83
C ASN A 136 2.31 -5.52 4.31
N THR A 137 3.14 -6.40 4.89
CA THR A 137 3.67 -6.15 6.25
C THR A 137 4.57 -4.91 6.26
N ALA A 138 5.44 -4.76 5.26
CA ALA A 138 6.28 -3.57 5.11
C ALA A 138 5.45 -2.29 4.94
N HIS A 139 4.35 -2.39 4.19
CA HIS A 139 3.40 -1.33 3.95
C HIS A 139 2.79 -0.84 5.27
N GLU A 140 2.25 -1.74 6.09
CA GLU A 140 1.69 -1.38 7.39
C GLU A 140 2.73 -0.74 8.31
N LEU A 141 3.92 -1.32 8.40
CA LEU A 141 5.02 -0.80 9.23
C LEU A 141 5.56 0.54 8.73
N GLY A 142 5.57 0.76 7.43
CA GLY A 142 6.13 1.94 6.78
C GLY A 142 5.34 3.23 7.04
N HIS A 143 4.02 3.13 7.22
CA HIS A 143 3.15 4.27 7.53
C HIS A 143 3.23 4.76 8.97
N LYS A 144 3.89 4.00 9.85
CA LYS A 144 3.90 4.34 11.28
C LYS A 144 4.92 5.44 11.57
N ARG A 145 4.66 6.21 12.63
CA ARG A 145 5.51 7.34 13.05
C ARG A 145 6.86 6.88 13.61
N GLU A 146 6.86 5.74 14.28
CA GLU A 146 8.03 5.19 14.96
C GLU A 146 9.13 4.82 13.95
N SER A 147 10.34 5.30 14.21
CA SER A 147 11.51 5.05 13.34
C SER A 147 11.86 3.57 13.24
N THR A 148 11.59 2.79 14.29
CA THR A 148 11.83 1.35 14.34
C THR A 148 10.90 0.58 13.41
N GLU A 149 9.60 0.92 13.38
CA GLU A 149 8.63 0.33 12.43
C GLU A 149 8.99 0.70 10.99
N ARG A 150 9.36 1.96 10.71
CA ARG A 150 9.83 2.40 9.39
C ARG A 150 11.10 1.66 8.94
N TRP A 151 12.01 1.35 9.85
CA TRP A 151 13.22 0.58 9.55
C TRP A 151 12.90 -0.89 9.28
N ALA A 152 11.99 -1.49 10.07
CA ALA A 152 11.49 -2.84 9.85
C ALA A 152 10.79 -2.99 8.48
N ALA A 153 10.09 -1.95 8.01
CA ALA A 153 9.51 -1.93 6.67
C ALA A 153 10.59 -2.09 5.58
N LYS A 154 11.69 -1.34 5.67
CA LYS A 154 12.79 -1.45 4.70
C LYS A 154 13.46 -2.83 4.73
N ILE A 155 13.60 -3.43 5.91
CA ILE A 155 14.06 -4.81 6.06
C ILE A 155 13.12 -5.76 5.32
N ALA A 156 11.81 -5.71 5.59
CA ALA A 156 10.85 -6.59 4.93
C ALA A 156 10.92 -6.48 3.38
N LEU A 157 11.17 -5.28 2.84
CA LEU A 157 11.33 -5.03 1.40
C LEU A 157 12.68 -5.51 0.81
N ALA A 158 13.71 -5.70 1.64
CA ALA A 158 15.05 -6.00 1.17
C ALA A 158 15.13 -7.35 0.44
N GLN A 159 14.29 -8.32 0.83
CA GLN A 159 14.20 -9.62 0.15
C GLN A 159 13.86 -9.46 -1.35
N CYS A 160 12.88 -8.63 -1.69
CA CYS A 160 12.40 -8.46 -3.07
C CYS A 160 13.10 -7.34 -3.85
N PHE A 161 14.14 -6.71 -3.29
CA PHE A 161 14.87 -5.61 -3.93
C PHE A 161 13.97 -4.41 -4.32
N TYR A 162 12.83 -4.25 -3.64
CA TYR A 162 11.81 -3.24 -3.96
C TYR A 162 11.77 -2.11 -2.93
N GLY A 163 12.91 -1.80 -2.31
CA GLY A 163 13.02 -0.85 -1.19
C GLY A 163 12.56 0.59 -1.49
N HIS A 164 12.58 1.01 -2.76
CA HIS A 164 12.09 2.33 -3.18
C HIS A 164 10.57 2.48 -2.96
N PHE A 165 9.82 1.38 -2.87
CA PHE A 165 8.39 1.38 -2.53
C PHE A 165 8.10 2.10 -1.21
N TYR A 166 9.00 2.02 -0.22
CA TYR A 166 8.82 2.72 1.06
C TYR A 166 8.63 4.24 0.86
N ILE A 167 9.42 4.85 -0.02
CA ILE A 167 9.28 6.27 -0.36
C ILE A 167 8.15 6.49 -1.36
N GLU A 168 8.10 5.68 -2.42
CA GLU A 168 7.10 5.90 -3.47
C GLU A 168 5.70 5.83 -2.89
N HIS A 169 5.42 4.82 -2.08
CA HIS A 169 4.08 4.63 -1.57
C HIS A 169 3.68 5.78 -0.65
N ASN A 170 4.49 6.05 0.37
CA ASN A 170 4.14 6.95 1.46
C ASN A 170 4.17 8.43 1.06
N ARG A 171 5.08 8.81 0.16
CA ARG A 171 5.30 10.22 -0.24
C ARG A 171 5.07 10.49 -1.72
N GLY A 172 4.76 9.48 -2.52
CA GLY A 172 4.47 9.59 -3.94
C GLY A 172 3.02 9.23 -4.26
N HIS A 173 2.72 7.94 -4.20
CA HIS A 173 1.43 7.36 -4.53
C HIS A 173 0.31 7.91 -3.64
N HIS A 174 0.42 7.95 -2.31
CA HIS A 174 -0.64 8.55 -1.46
C HIS A 174 -0.93 10.02 -1.78
N VAL A 175 0.06 10.76 -2.25
CA VAL A 175 -0.09 12.16 -2.68
C VAL A 175 -0.83 12.24 -4.02
N ARG A 176 -0.52 11.33 -4.95
CA ARG A 176 -0.95 11.40 -6.36
C ARG A 176 -1.97 10.34 -6.77
N VAL A 177 -2.42 9.48 -5.86
CA VAL A 177 -3.36 8.39 -6.13
C VAL A 177 -4.57 8.91 -6.90
N ALA A 178 -5.04 8.12 -7.87
CA ALA A 178 -6.11 8.50 -8.79
C ALA A 178 -5.83 9.82 -9.52
N THR A 179 -4.59 10.07 -9.94
CA THR A 179 -4.25 11.12 -10.91
C THR A 179 -3.43 10.54 -12.08
N PRO A 180 -3.38 11.21 -13.24
CA PRO A 180 -2.60 10.74 -14.40
C PRO A 180 -1.08 10.65 -14.16
N GLU A 181 -0.57 11.43 -13.20
CA GLU A 181 0.85 11.51 -12.84
C GLU A 181 1.30 10.38 -11.92
N ASP A 182 0.37 9.66 -11.27
CA ASP A 182 0.70 8.53 -10.42
C ASP A 182 1.02 7.27 -11.25
N PRO A 183 2.25 6.73 -11.17
CA PRO A 183 2.61 5.52 -11.90
C PRO A 183 1.82 4.29 -11.44
N ALA A 184 1.37 4.25 -10.17
CA ALA A 184 0.62 3.14 -9.61
C ALA A 184 -0.90 3.22 -9.85
N SER A 185 -1.41 4.32 -10.39
CA SER A 185 -2.81 4.45 -10.81
C SER A 185 -3.02 3.89 -12.21
N SER A 186 -3.75 2.78 -12.33
CA SER A 186 -4.00 2.10 -13.60
C SER A 186 -5.16 2.72 -14.37
N ARG A 187 -5.08 2.67 -15.70
CA ARG A 187 -6.02 3.38 -16.57
C ARG A 187 -7.13 2.46 -17.08
N LEU A 188 -8.34 2.99 -17.22
CA LEU A 188 -9.45 2.28 -17.87
C LEU A 188 -9.06 1.90 -19.31
N GLY A 189 -9.12 0.61 -19.60
CA GLY A 189 -8.70 0.03 -20.89
C GLY A 189 -7.21 -0.32 -20.99
N GLU A 190 -6.40 -0.07 -19.96
CA GLU A 190 -5.03 -0.59 -19.84
C GLU A 190 -5.07 -2.07 -19.45
N SER A 191 -4.08 -2.86 -19.87
CA SER A 191 -3.88 -4.23 -19.40
C SER A 191 -2.78 -4.26 -18.34
N PHE A 192 -2.81 -5.25 -17.45
CA PHE A 192 -1.75 -5.44 -16.47
C PHE A 192 -0.35 -5.46 -17.11
N TYR A 193 -0.20 -6.11 -18.27
CA TYR A 193 1.10 -6.17 -18.97
C TYR A 193 1.60 -4.82 -19.49
N ARG A 194 0.71 -3.88 -19.80
CA ARG A 194 1.08 -2.50 -20.18
C ARG A 194 1.34 -1.64 -18.94
N PHE A 195 0.56 -1.88 -17.89
CA PHE A 195 0.70 -1.22 -16.60
C PHE A 195 2.02 -1.57 -15.91
N TRP A 196 2.39 -2.85 -15.86
CA TRP A 196 3.53 -3.38 -15.11
C TRP A 196 4.85 -2.62 -15.34
N PRO A 197 5.34 -2.43 -16.58
CA PRO A 197 6.57 -1.67 -16.78
C PRO A 197 6.40 -0.18 -16.44
N ARG A 198 5.21 0.38 -16.65
CA ARG A 198 4.91 1.79 -16.33
C ARG A 198 4.96 2.04 -14.82
N THR A 199 4.35 1.17 -14.03
CA THR A 199 4.37 1.28 -12.57
C THR A 199 5.79 1.03 -12.05
N VAL A 200 6.45 -0.07 -12.42
CA VAL A 200 7.78 -0.44 -11.88
C VAL A 200 8.82 0.65 -12.12
N PHE A 201 8.97 1.11 -13.37
CA PHE A 201 9.97 2.15 -13.68
C PHE A 201 9.49 3.56 -13.32
N GLY A 202 8.17 3.79 -13.27
CA GLY A 202 7.59 5.07 -12.90
C GLY A 202 7.73 5.34 -11.40
N SER A 203 7.35 4.35 -10.58
CA SER A 203 7.48 4.34 -9.12
C SER A 203 8.92 4.54 -8.69
N LEU A 204 9.87 3.87 -9.38
CA LEU A 204 11.29 4.09 -9.16
C LEU A 204 11.72 5.54 -9.42
N ARG A 205 11.35 6.10 -10.58
CA ARG A 205 11.70 7.48 -10.93
C ARG A 205 11.07 8.49 -9.99
N SER A 206 9.83 8.25 -9.59
CA SER A 206 9.11 9.11 -8.66
C SER A 206 9.75 9.09 -7.27
N ALA A 207 10.04 7.91 -6.71
CA ALA A 207 10.72 7.80 -5.42
C ALA A 207 12.05 8.57 -5.40
N TRP A 208 12.84 8.43 -6.47
CA TRP A 208 14.07 9.20 -6.63
C TRP A 208 13.82 10.70 -6.73
N GLY A 209 12.79 11.13 -7.46
CA GLY A 209 12.38 12.51 -7.59
C GLY A 209 11.97 13.15 -6.25
N VAL A 210 11.22 12.41 -5.41
CA VAL A 210 10.83 12.83 -4.06
C VAL A 210 12.06 13.06 -3.20
N GLU A 211 12.97 12.09 -3.13
CA GLU A 211 14.19 12.22 -2.34
C GLU A 211 15.12 13.33 -2.87
N ARG A 212 15.24 13.47 -4.19
CA ARG A 212 16.02 14.54 -4.80
C ARG A 212 15.50 15.92 -4.40
N LYS A 213 14.17 16.14 -4.40
CA LYS A 213 13.57 17.39 -3.93
C LYS A 213 13.86 17.65 -2.45
N ARG A 214 13.77 16.61 -1.61
CA ARG A 214 14.10 16.68 -0.17
C ARG A 214 15.55 17.12 0.06
N TYR A 215 16.49 16.52 -0.66
CA TYR A 215 17.90 16.87 -0.57
C TYR A 215 18.25 18.24 -1.16
N ALA A 216 17.53 18.67 -2.21
CA ALA A 216 17.67 20.03 -2.73
C ALA A 216 17.29 21.09 -1.69
N ARG A 217 16.22 20.86 -0.90
CA ARG A 217 15.85 21.74 0.24
C ARG A 217 16.94 21.77 1.31
N LYS A 218 17.62 20.64 1.55
CA LYS A 218 18.80 20.54 2.42
C LYS A 218 20.08 21.12 1.83
N GLN A 219 20.03 21.69 0.63
CA GLN A 219 21.20 22.21 -0.09
C GLN A 219 22.34 21.18 -0.22
N SER A 220 22.00 19.90 -0.41
CA SER A 220 22.95 18.79 -0.47
C SER A 220 22.65 17.83 -1.62
N HIS A 221 23.64 17.01 -1.99
CA HIS A 221 23.50 16.05 -3.08
C HIS A 221 22.69 14.81 -2.64
N PRO A 222 21.76 14.28 -3.46
CA PRO A 222 20.92 13.14 -3.08
C PRO A 222 21.65 11.79 -2.89
N PHE A 223 22.94 11.69 -3.23
CA PHE A 223 23.74 10.47 -3.00
C PHE A 223 24.31 10.49 -1.58
N HIS A 224 23.46 10.18 -0.61
CA HIS A 224 23.80 10.13 0.81
C HIS A 224 23.19 8.89 1.46
N LEU A 225 23.81 8.32 2.49
CA LEU A 225 23.25 7.16 3.22
C LEU A 225 21.93 7.45 3.94
N GLY A 226 21.63 8.74 4.13
CA GLY A 226 20.34 9.22 4.67
C GLY A 226 19.22 9.31 3.63
N ASN A 227 19.53 9.04 2.35
CA ASN A 227 18.53 8.92 1.29
C ASN A 227 17.84 7.58 1.46
N ASP A 228 16.54 7.62 1.67
CA ASP A 228 15.76 6.44 2.04
C ASP A 228 15.71 5.39 0.92
N VAL A 229 15.79 5.81 -0.34
CA VAL A 229 15.88 4.91 -1.50
C VAL A 229 17.23 4.17 -1.51
N LEU A 230 18.33 4.90 -1.39
CA LEU A 230 19.68 4.31 -1.38
C LEU A 230 19.88 3.41 -0.16
N ASN A 231 19.43 3.86 1.00
CA ASN A 231 19.49 3.11 2.24
C ASN A 231 18.75 1.77 2.14
N ALA A 232 17.54 1.76 1.59
CA ALA A 232 16.75 0.53 1.42
C ALA A 232 17.37 -0.43 0.37
N TRP A 233 17.95 0.10 -0.71
CA TRP A 233 18.67 -0.72 -1.68
C TRP A 233 19.97 -1.29 -1.13
N LEU A 234 20.71 -0.53 -0.31
CA LEU A 234 21.91 -1.04 0.34
C LEU A 234 21.58 -2.26 1.23
N MET A 235 20.45 -2.25 1.94
CA MET A 235 20.00 -3.43 2.69
C MET A 235 19.78 -4.65 1.80
N SER A 236 19.20 -4.45 0.61
CA SER A 236 18.97 -5.53 -0.37
C SER A 236 20.29 -6.07 -0.93
N VAL A 237 21.22 -5.17 -1.28
CA VAL A 237 22.57 -5.52 -1.76
C VAL A 237 23.34 -6.30 -0.71
N VAL A 238 23.32 -5.87 0.55
CA VAL A 238 23.98 -6.59 1.64
C VAL A 238 23.37 -7.97 1.84
N LEU A 239 22.04 -8.07 1.93
CA LEU A 239 21.34 -9.35 2.09
C LEU A 239 21.69 -10.34 0.98
N TRP A 240 21.56 -9.91 -0.28
CA TRP A 240 21.83 -10.77 -1.43
C TRP A 240 23.33 -11.07 -1.55
N GLY A 241 24.19 -10.09 -1.31
CA GLY A 241 25.64 -10.25 -1.34
C GLY A 241 26.12 -11.29 -0.33
N VAL A 242 25.59 -11.27 0.89
CA VAL A 242 25.90 -12.28 1.92
C VAL A 242 25.43 -13.67 1.50
N LEU A 243 24.21 -13.80 0.97
CA LEU A 243 23.71 -15.09 0.50
C LEU A 243 24.51 -15.63 -0.68
N ILE A 244 24.87 -14.78 -1.64
CA ILE A 244 25.67 -15.17 -2.81
C ILE A 244 27.09 -15.55 -2.39
N ALA A 245 27.70 -14.82 -1.46
CA ALA A 245 29.02 -15.15 -0.93
C ALA A 245 29.01 -16.50 -0.19
N TRP A 246 27.95 -16.80 0.54
CA TRP A 246 27.82 -18.05 1.30
C TRP A 246 27.41 -19.27 0.47
N LEU A 247 26.41 -19.11 -0.40
CA LEU A 247 25.74 -20.20 -1.12
C LEU A 247 26.22 -20.33 -2.58
N GLY A 248 26.98 -19.36 -3.07
CA GLY A 248 27.52 -19.31 -4.42
C GLY A 248 26.60 -18.57 -5.41
N VAL A 249 27.19 -18.07 -6.51
CA VAL A 249 26.46 -17.29 -7.53
C VAL A 249 25.31 -18.04 -8.19
N GLY A 250 25.28 -19.38 -8.10
CA GLY A 250 24.22 -20.22 -8.66
C GLY A 250 22.81 -19.93 -8.12
N ILE A 251 22.68 -19.28 -6.95
CA ILE A 251 21.36 -18.88 -6.43
C ILE A 251 20.80 -17.60 -7.07
N LEU A 252 21.64 -16.80 -7.72
CA LEU A 252 21.27 -15.47 -8.22
C LEU A 252 20.04 -15.49 -9.15
N PRO A 253 19.90 -16.41 -10.13
CA PRO A 253 18.69 -16.46 -10.96
C PRO A 253 17.41 -16.65 -10.14
N TYR A 254 17.46 -17.44 -9.06
CA TYR A 254 16.31 -17.69 -8.19
C TYR A 254 16.00 -16.52 -7.26
N LEU A 255 17.03 -15.78 -6.81
CA LEU A 255 16.85 -14.51 -6.11
C LEU A 255 16.14 -13.48 -6.99
N VAL A 256 16.49 -13.42 -8.27
CA VAL A 256 15.82 -12.55 -9.26
C VAL A 256 14.38 -13.00 -9.49
N ILE A 257 14.14 -14.31 -9.72
CA ILE A 257 12.79 -14.86 -9.90
C ILE A 257 11.89 -14.53 -8.72
N GLN A 258 12.34 -14.77 -7.48
CA GLN A 258 11.53 -14.50 -6.29
C GLN A 258 11.26 -13.01 -6.10
N ALA A 259 12.22 -12.14 -6.42
CA ALA A 259 12.05 -10.69 -6.33
C ALA A 259 11.01 -10.20 -7.34
N VAL A 260 11.20 -10.55 -8.61
CA VAL A 260 10.29 -10.15 -9.70
C VAL A 260 8.89 -10.66 -9.45
N PHE A 261 8.74 -11.92 -9.05
CA PHE A 261 7.43 -12.45 -8.68
C PHE A 261 6.83 -11.71 -7.48
N GLY A 262 7.62 -11.49 -6.42
CA GLY A 262 7.18 -10.83 -5.20
C GLY A 262 6.67 -9.41 -5.42
N PHE A 263 7.46 -8.53 -6.05
CA PHE A 263 6.97 -7.18 -6.32
C PHE A 263 5.87 -7.16 -7.40
N SER A 264 5.81 -8.14 -8.30
CA SER A 264 4.70 -8.23 -9.27
C SER A 264 3.35 -8.53 -8.60
N LEU A 265 3.35 -9.23 -7.45
CA LEU A 265 2.14 -9.41 -6.64
C LEU A 265 1.63 -8.08 -6.06
N LEU A 266 2.52 -7.18 -5.65
CA LEU A 266 2.13 -5.81 -5.29
C LEU A 266 1.59 -5.06 -6.52
N GLU A 267 2.29 -5.10 -7.65
CA GLU A 267 1.88 -4.29 -8.79
C GLU A 267 0.53 -4.72 -9.39
N ILE A 268 0.18 -6.00 -9.32
CA ILE A 268 -1.16 -6.43 -9.74
C ILE A 268 -2.25 -5.96 -8.76
N VAL A 269 -1.89 -5.75 -7.48
CA VAL A 269 -2.76 -5.12 -6.46
C VAL A 269 -2.98 -3.65 -6.80
N ASN A 270 -1.91 -2.87 -6.99
CA ASN A 270 -2.00 -1.47 -7.45
C ASN A 270 -2.85 -1.37 -8.73
N TYR A 271 -2.66 -2.29 -9.67
CA TYR A 271 -3.41 -2.32 -10.92
C TYR A 271 -4.92 -2.47 -10.70
N MET A 272 -5.37 -3.37 -9.83
CA MET A 272 -6.80 -3.57 -9.61
C MET A 272 -7.43 -2.53 -8.68
N GLU A 273 -6.69 -2.06 -7.68
CA GLU A 273 -7.13 -1.09 -6.67
C GLU A 273 -7.39 0.31 -7.24
N HIS A 274 -6.69 0.69 -8.30
CA HIS A 274 -6.79 2.04 -8.86
C HIS A 274 -7.38 2.06 -10.28
N TYR A 275 -7.96 0.94 -10.73
CA TYR A 275 -8.42 0.80 -12.11
C TYR A 275 -9.45 1.83 -12.51
N GLY A 276 -9.04 2.75 -13.40
CA GLY A 276 -9.89 3.79 -13.98
C GLY A 276 -10.24 4.93 -13.03
N MET A 277 -9.74 4.93 -11.79
CA MET A 277 -10.03 5.97 -10.80
C MET A 277 -9.35 7.29 -11.18
N LEU A 278 -10.06 8.40 -11.01
CA LEU A 278 -9.58 9.75 -11.26
C LEU A 278 -10.21 10.73 -10.28
N ARG A 279 -9.37 11.55 -9.65
CA ARG A 279 -9.78 12.68 -8.82
C ARG A 279 -10.19 13.85 -9.69
N LYS A 280 -11.22 14.57 -9.25
CA LYS A 280 -11.62 15.83 -9.90
C LYS A 280 -10.57 16.90 -9.67
N GLN A 281 -10.43 17.79 -10.65
CA GLN A 281 -9.67 19.02 -10.49
C GLN A 281 -10.57 20.08 -9.82
N VAL A 282 -9.98 20.85 -8.92
CA VAL A 282 -10.62 21.94 -8.18
C VAL A 282 -9.76 23.20 -8.28
N THR A 283 -10.40 24.37 -8.21
CA THR A 283 -9.74 25.67 -8.27
C THR A 283 -9.61 26.28 -6.87
N ASN A 284 -8.41 26.67 -6.46
CA ASN A 284 -8.19 27.50 -5.28
C ASN A 284 -7.61 28.84 -5.75
N GLY A 285 -8.47 29.84 -5.92
CA GLY A 285 -8.13 31.07 -6.64
C GLY A 285 -7.68 30.78 -8.08
N ALA A 286 -6.48 31.24 -8.46
CA ALA A 286 -5.93 31.03 -9.80
C ALA A 286 -5.23 29.65 -9.99
N LYS A 287 -5.12 28.82 -8.95
CA LYS A 287 -4.40 27.52 -9.03
C LYS A 287 -5.39 26.37 -9.18
N ILE A 288 -5.06 25.44 -10.07
CA ILE A 288 -5.78 24.16 -10.23
C ILE A 288 -5.02 23.08 -9.44
N ARG A 289 -5.72 22.32 -8.60
CA ARG A 289 -5.21 21.14 -7.90
C ARG A 289 -6.18 19.98 -8.03
N TYR A 290 -5.76 18.77 -7.69
CA TYR A 290 -6.72 17.67 -7.50
C TYR A 290 -7.41 17.79 -6.16
N GLU A 291 -8.66 17.36 -6.09
CA GLU A 291 -9.38 17.23 -4.83
C GLU A 291 -8.64 16.28 -3.86
N ARG A 292 -8.99 16.36 -2.58
CA ARG A 292 -8.43 15.47 -1.56
C ARG A 292 -8.80 14.02 -1.88
N VAL A 293 -7.89 13.10 -1.56
CA VAL A 293 -8.18 11.66 -1.57
C VAL A 293 -9.33 11.33 -0.61
N THR A 294 -10.32 10.61 -1.13
CA THR A 294 -11.50 10.11 -0.42
C THR A 294 -11.65 8.59 -0.62
N PRO A 295 -12.50 7.91 0.17
CA PRO A 295 -12.77 6.49 -0.04
C PRO A 295 -13.37 6.13 -1.41
N ALA A 296 -13.79 7.10 -2.22
CA ALA A 296 -14.27 6.87 -3.58
C ALA A 296 -13.13 6.66 -4.61
N HIS A 297 -11.89 7.03 -4.27
CA HIS A 297 -10.78 7.08 -5.24
C HIS A 297 -9.94 5.79 -5.34
N SER A 298 -10.41 4.69 -4.76
CA SER A 298 -9.83 3.36 -4.90
C SER A 298 -10.86 2.26 -4.65
N TRP A 299 -10.62 1.08 -5.21
CA TRP A 299 -11.46 -0.10 -5.04
C TRP A 299 -11.17 -0.82 -3.72
N ASN A 300 -12.22 -1.17 -2.98
CA ASN A 300 -12.16 -2.01 -1.78
C ASN A 300 -12.47 -3.48 -2.10
N SER A 301 -12.12 -4.39 -1.18
CA SER A 301 -12.72 -5.72 -1.09
C SER A 301 -12.99 -6.10 0.37
N ASN A 302 -14.14 -6.71 0.63
CA ASN A 302 -14.58 -7.05 1.98
C ASN A 302 -14.55 -8.57 2.26
N ASN A 303 -13.92 -9.38 1.40
CA ASN A 303 -13.85 -10.83 1.60
C ASN A 303 -13.05 -11.19 2.86
N VAL A 304 -13.65 -12.02 3.74
CA VAL A 304 -13.12 -12.31 5.08
C VAL A 304 -11.74 -12.97 5.06
N ALA A 305 -11.54 -13.99 4.23
CA ALA A 305 -10.33 -14.81 4.29
C ALA A 305 -9.11 -14.02 3.81
N THR A 306 -9.22 -13.36 2.65
CA THR A 306 -8.15 -12.46 2.18
C THR A 306 -7.96 -11.25 3.10
N ASN A 307 -9.01 -10.77 3.80
CA ASN A 307 -8.91 -9.62 4.70
C ASN A 307 -8.00 -9.89 5.88
N VAL A 308 -8.13 -11.08 6.43
CA VAL A 308 -7.29 -11.50 7.55
C VAL A 308 -5.86 -11.80 7.07
N LEU A 309 -5.72 -12.47 5.93
CA LEU A 309 -4.42 -12.83 5.36
C LEU A 309 -3.56 -11.61 5.00
N LEU A 310 -4.20 -10.56 4.47
CA LEU A 310 -3.56 -9.33 4.02
C LEU A 310 -3.70 -8.19 5.02
N TYR A 311 -3.90 -8.44 6.32
CA TYR A 311 -4.00 -7.39 7.35
C TYR A 311 -4.89 -6.21 6.91
N HIS A 312 -6.13 -6.49 6.50
CA HIS A 312 -7.11 -5.50 6.01
C HIS A 312 -6.63 -4.59 4.88
N LEU A 313 -5.56 -4.92 4.15
CA LEU A 313 -5.14 -4.15 2.98
C LEU A 313 -6.31 -3.89 2.02
N GLN A 314 -7.29 -4.80 1.97
CA GLN A 314 -8.45 -4.66 1.11
C GLN A 314 -9.46 -3.56 1.52
N ARG A 315 -9.35 -2.99 2.73
CA ARG A 315 -10.00 -1.73 3.12
C ARG A 315 -9.18 -0.54 2.64
N HIS A 316 -8.73 -0.64 1.40
CA HIS A 316 -7.76 0.23 0.75
C HIS A 316 -8.26 1.67 0.60
N SER A 317 -9.56 1.85 0.40
CA SER A 317 -10.20 3.16 0.34
C SER A 317 -10.05 3.95 1.63
N ASP A 318 -10.21 3.32 2.80
CA ASP A 318 -9.96 4.00 4.08
C ASP A 318 -8.48 4.25 4.29
N HIS A 319 -7.66 3.27 3.92
CA HIS A 319 -6.21 3.39 3.99
C HIS A 319 -5.69 4.59 3.20
N HIS A 320 -6.14 4.80 1.97
CA HIS A 320 -5.78 5.99 1.19
C HIS A 320 -6.37 7.29 1.73
N ALA A 321 -7.54 7.26 2.35
CA ALA A 321 -8.14 8.44 2.95
C ALA A 321 -7.48 8.82 4.30
N ASN A 322 -6.97 7.82 5.03
CA ASN A 322 -6.46 7.87 6.41
C ASN A 322 -5.27 6.91 6.64
N PRO A 323 -4.11 7.09 5.97
CA PRO A 323 -3.03 6.09 5.91
C PRO A 323 -2.30 5.83 7.23
N THR A 324 -2.47 6.70 8.22
CA THR A 324 -1.88 6.52 9.54
C THR A 324 -2.63 5.52 10.42
N ARG A 325 -3.87 5.13 10.05
CA ARG A 325 -4.64 4.13 10.79
C ARG A 325 -3.92 2.78 10.79
N ARG A 326 -4.13 1.98 11.84
CA ARG A 326 -3.62 0.60 11.89
C ARG A 326 -4.61 -0.34 11.24
N PHE A 327 -4.14 -1.48 10.75
CA PHE A 327 -5.00 -2.39 9.98
C PHE A 327 -6.28 -2.84 10.70
N GLN A 328 -6.21 -3.05 12.01
CA GLN A 328 -7.36 -3.46 12.82
C GLN A 328 -8.43 -2.37 12.98
N THR A 329 -8.09 -1.11 12.67
CA THR A 329 -8.98 0.05 12.73
C THR A 329 -9.44 0.57 11.37
N LEU A 330 -8.99 -0.03 10.27
CA LEU A 330 -9.48 0.31 8.92
C LEU A 330 -10.97 0.03 8.77
N ARG A 331 -11.68 0.91 8.05
CA ARG A 331 -13.15 0.89 7.90
C ARG A 331 -13.61 0.60 6.48
N ASP A 332 -14.82 0.05 6.38
CA ASP A 332 -15.61 -0.05 5.14
C ASP A 332 -16.54 1.17 5.04
N PHE A 333 -16.64 1.77 3.85
CA PHE A 333 -17.50 2.92 3.55
C PHE A 333 -18.46 2.58 2.41
N LYS A 334 -19.70 3.06 2.51
CA LYS A 334 -20.73 2.76 1.49
C LYS A 334 -20.40 3.38 0.14
N GLU A 335 -19.67 4.49 0.15
CA GLU A 335 -19.27 5.24 -1.03
C GLU A 335 -18.08 4.59 -1.74
N SER A 336 -17.37 3.67 -1.08
CA SER A 336 -16.22 2.99 -1.67
C SER A 336 -16.67 2.01 -2.76
N PRO A 337 -16.12 2.11 -3.98
CA PRO A 337 -16.38 1.11 -4.99
C PRO A 337 -15.74 -0.23 -4.58
N VAL A 338 -16.41 -1.36 -4.87
CA VAL A 338 -16.00 -2.69 -4.37
C VAL A 338 -15.70 -3.67 -5.51
N LEU A 339 -14.60 -4.40 -5.38
CA LEU A 339 -14.21 -5.52 -6.24
C LEU A 339 -15.22 -6.68 -6.09
N PRO A 340 -15.45 -7.47 -7.16
CA PRO A 340 -16.42 -8.57 -7.10
C PRO A 340 -15.98 -9.78 -6.26
N THR A 341 -14.69 -9.92 -5.99
CA THR A 341 -14.12 -10.98 -5.16
C THR A 341 -12.90 -10.44 -4.41
N GLY A 342 -12.27 -11.27 -3.59
CA GLY A 342 -11.06 -10.94 -2.85
C GLY A 342 -9.90 -10.62 -3.78
N TYR A 343 -8.88 -9.97 -3.24
CA TYR A 343 -7.71 -9.54 -4.01
C TYR A 343 -7.07 -10.67 -4.79
N THR A 344 -6.82 -11.80 -4.14
CA THR A 344 -6.20 -12.97 -4.78
C THR A 344 -7.03 -13.49 -5.96
N GLY A 345 -8.36 -13.51 -5.86
CA GLY A 345 -9.25 -13.87 -6.96
C GLY A 345 -9.17 -12.86 -8.11
N MET A 346 -9.16 -11.56 -7.79
CA MET A 346 -9.02 -10.50 -8.78
C MET A 346 -7.64 -10.47 -9.44
N MET A 347 -6.57 -10.87 -8.76
CA MET A 347 -5.24 -11.05 -9.37
C MET A 347 -5.31 -12.05 -10.52
N VAL A 348 -5.91 -13.23 -10.29
CA VAL A 348 -6.06 -14.26 -11.34
C VAL A 348 -6.87 -13.73 -12.51
N VAL A 349 -7.95 -13.00 -12.25
CA VAL A 349 -8.76 -12.37 -13.31
C VAL A 349 -7.98 -11.30 -14.08
N ALA A 350 -7.14 -10.51 -13.40
CA ALA A 350 -6.32 -9.45 -13.99
C ALA A 350 -5.24 -9.95 -14.95
N LEU A 351 -4.77 -11.19 -14.75
CA LEU A 351 -3.84 -11.86 -15.68
C LEU A 351 -4.48 -12.15 -17.05
N VAL A 352 -5.81 -12.15 -17.17
CA VAL A 352 -6.52 -12.31 -18.44
C VAL A 352 -7.24 -11.01 -18.79
N PRO A 353 -6.64 -10.10 -19.60
CA PRO A 353 -7.17 -8.75 -19.82
C PRO A 353 -8.59 -8.69 -20.38
N ALA A 354 -9.03 -9.72 -21.10
CA ALA A 354 -10.40 -9.82 -21.60
C ALA A 354 -11.41 -10.06 -20.46
N TRP A 355 -11.08 -10.93 -19.51
CA TRP A 355 -11.92 -11.23 -18.35
C TRP A 355 -11.96 -10.04 -17.41
N PHE A 356 -10.80 -9.46 -17.10
CA PHE A 356 -10.70 -8.29 -16.24
C PHE A 356 -11.55 -7.12 -16.77
N ARG A 357 -11.42 -6.75 -18.04
CA ARG A 357 -12.22 -5.66 -18.64
C ARG A 357 -13.72 -5.97 -18.68
N LYS A 358 -14.10 -7.22 -18.94
CA LYS A 358 -15.52 -7.64 -18.89
C LYS A 358 -16.11 -7.42 -17.50
N VAL A 359 -15.31 -7.58 -16.46
CA VAL A 359 -15.71 -7.43 -15.06
C VAL A 359 -15.62 -5.98 -14.58
N MET A 360 -14.53 -5.28 -14.88
CA MET A 360 -14.21 -3.98 -14.26
C MET A 360 -14.71 -2.77 -15.06
N ASP A 361 -14.71 -2.79 -16.40
CA ASP A 361 -15.16 -1.62 -17.18
C ASP A 361 -16.61 -1.19 -16.83
N PRO A 362 -17.60 -2.10 -16.70
CA PRO A 362 -18.96 -1.72 -16.29
C PRO A 362 -19.05 -1.20 -14.86
N ARG A 363 -18.08 -1.55 -14.00
CA ARG A 363 -18.03 -1.06 -12.61
C ARG A 363 -17.48 0.36 -12.56
N VAL A 364 -16.40 0.65 -13.29
CA VAL A 364 -15.88 2.02 -13.48
C VAL A 364 -16.97 2.92 -14.07
N TYR A 365 -17.69 2.43 -15.09
CA TYR A 365 -18.79 3.17 -15.70
C TYR A 365 -19.91 3.55 -14.72
N ARG A 366 -20.32 2.61 -13.86
CA ARG A 366 -21.31 2.87 -12.81
C ARG A 366 -20.78 3.77 -11.70
N HIS A 367 -19.50 3.67 -11.36
CA HIS A 367 -18.87 4.52 -10.35
C HIS A 367 -18.87 6.00 -10.76
N PHE A 368 -18.71 6.29 -12.05
CA PHE A 368 -18.79 7.64 -12.60
C PHE A 368 -20.17 7.98 -13.17
N ASP A 369 -21.24 7.38 -12.63
CA ASP A 369 -22.64 7.67 -12.98
C ASP A 369 -22.96 7.66 -14.49
N GLY A 370 -22.24 6.81 -15.23
CA GLY A 370 -22.42 6.66 -16.66
C GLY A 370 -21.63 7.65 -17.53
N ASP A 371 -20.60 8.32 -17.00
CA ASP A 371 -19.75 9.23 -17.77
C ASP A 371 -18.26 8.88 -17.65
N LEU A 372 -17.73 8.11 -18.62
CA LEU A 372 -16.33 7.72 -18.66
C LEU A 372 -15.36 8.86 -18.96
N ARG A 373 -15.84 10.07 -19.28
CA ARG A 373 -14.96 11.25 -19.42
C ARG A 373 -14.37 11.66 -18.06
N GLN A 374 -15.01 11.28 -16.96
CA GLN A 374 -14.52 11.49 -15.60
C GLN A 374 -13.51 10.42 -15.14
N ALA A 375 -13.28 9.36 -15.92
CA ALA A 375 -12.37 8.28 -15.55
C ALA A 375 -10.95 8.53 -16.05
N ASN A 376 -9.96 7.90 -15.41
CA ASN A 376 -8.57 7.90 -15.91
C ASN A 376 -8.45 6.91 -17.07
N VAL A 377 -8.72 7.37 -18.30
CA VAL A 377 -8.79 6.50 -19.48
C VAL A 377 -7.44 6.35 -20.17
N GLN A 378 -7.13 5.13 -20.61
CA GLN A 378 -5.94 4.84 -21.41
C GLN A 378 -5.95 5.69 -22.69
N PRO A 379 -4.88 6.47 -22.99
CA PRO A 379 -4.80 7.28 -24.19
C PRO A 379 -5.21 6.53 -25.47
N GLY A 380 -6.13 7.14 -26.23
CA GLY A 380 -6.71 6.60 -27.47
C GLY A 380 -7.88 5.62 -27.29
N LYS A 381 -8.26 5.24 -26.07
CA LYS A 381 -9.38 4.31 -25.83
C LYS A 381 -10.74 4.97 -25.64
N LEU A 382 -10.78 6.24 -25.23
CA LEU A 382 -12.03 6.95 -24.91
C LEU A 382 -13.09 6.86 -26.02
N PRO A 383 -12.78 7.10 -27.32
CA PRO A 383 -13.81 7.00 -28.38
C PRO A 383 -14.45 5.60 -28.48
N SER A 384 -13.63 4.55 -28.40
CA SER A 384 -14.13 3.16 -28.43
C SER A 384 -14.94 2.79 -27.19
N LEU A 385 -14.56 3.33 -26.03
CA LEU A 385 -15.26 3.12 -24.77
C LEU A 385 -16.60 3.84 -24.76
N LEU A 386 -16.67 5.09 -25.24
CA LEU A 386 -17.92 5.84 -25.34
C LEU A 386 -18.91 5.24 -26.35
N LYS A 387 -18.42 4.55 -27.40
CA LYS A 387 -19.28 3.76 -28.30
C LYS A 387 -19.94 2.57 -27.57
N LYS A 388 -19.23 1.97 -26.61
CA LYS A 388 -19.71 0.81 -25.84
C LYS A 388 -20.51 1.22 -24.59
N TYR A 389 -20.15 2.35 -23.99
CA TYR A 389 -20.69 2.91 -22.76
C TYR A 389 -21.06 4.38 -23.02
N PRO A 390 -22.22 4.65 -23.65
CA PRO A 390 -22.63 6.00 -24.01
C PRO A 390 -22.91 6.84 -22.76
N VAL A 391 -22.69 8.16 -22.82
CA VAL A 391 -22.93 9.04 -21.66
C VAL A 391 -24.42 9.06 -21.31
N VAL A 392 -24.76 8.78 -20.05
CA VAL A 392 -26.15 8.80 -19.54
C VAL A 392 -26.46 10.11 -18.84
N VAL A 393 -25.55 10.58 -17.98
CA VAL A 393 -25.64 11.86 -17.28
C VAL A 393 -24.34 12.61 -17.54
N ALA A 394 -24.42 13.77 -18.19
CA ALA A 394 -23.25 14.63 -18.33
C ALA A 394 -22.97 15.29 -16.96
N ALA A 395 -21.76 15.10 -16.43
CA ALA A 395 -21.31 15.88 -15.28
C ALA A 395 -21.19 17.37 -15.66
N ALA A 396 -21.29 18.25 -14.66
CA ALA A 396 -20.93 19.64 -14.84
C ALA A 396 -19.45 19.75 -15.23
N ASP A 397 -19.15 20.47 -16.31
CA ASP A 397 -17.80 20.59 -16.89
C ASP A 397 -16.89 21.56 -16.11
N GLU A 398 -17.42 22.33 -15.14
CA GLU A 398 -16.63 23.29 -14.39
C GLU A 398 -15.97 22.68 -13.14
N PRO A 399 -14.65 22.92 -12.91
CA PRO A 399 -13.98 22.53 -11.68
C PRO A 399 -14.70 23.14 -10.47
N ALA A 400 -14.96 22.34 -9.45
CA ALA A 400 -15.52 22.86 -8.21
C ALA A 400 -14.50 23.83 -7.56
N GLU A 401 -15.00 24.92 -6.99
CA GLU A 401 -14.17 25.87 -6.23
C GLU A 401 -13.80 25.25 -4.87
N ASP A 402 -12.51 25.21 -4.58
CA ASP A 402 -11.95 24.86 -3.28
C ASP A 402 -11.99 26.09 -2.36
N THR A 403 -13.08 26.21 -1.60
CA THR A 403 -13.36 27.38 -0.74
C THR A 403 -12.47 27.48 0.51
N ARG A 404 -11.45 26.60 0.66
CA ARG A 404 -10.55 26.61 1.81
C ARG A 404 -9.56 27.76 1.72
N THR A 405 -9.53 28.57 2.76
CA THR A 405 -8.63 29.71 2.88
C THR A 405 -7.25 29.25 3.39
N LYS A 406 -6.19 29.77 2.79
CA LYS A 406 -4.83 29.56 3.28
C LYS A 406 -4.68 30.14 4.69
N LEU A 407 -3.84 29.50 5.51
CA LEU A 407 -3.40 30.08 6.77
C LEU A 407 -2.69 31.40 6.54
N ALA A 408 -2.76 32.28 7.53
CA ALA A 408 -1.91 33.45 7.58
C ALA A 408 -0.42 33.04 7.54
N ASP A 409 0.40 33.87 6.91
CA ASP A 409 1.81 33.58 6.67
C ASP A 409 2.67 33.65 7.95
N ASP A 410 2.15 34.28 9.01
CA ASP A 410 2.83 34.57 10.27
C ASP A 410 2.50 33.58 11.41
N VAL A 411 1.94 32.40 11.10
CA VAL A 411 1.62 31.39 12.11
C VAL A 411 2.89 30.73 12.70
N ASP A 412 2.93 30.63 14.04
CA ASP A 412 3.99 29.92 14.78
C ASP A 412 3.93 28.39 14.57
N ALA A 413 2.73 27.85 14.32
CA ALA A 413 2.50 26.43 14.15
C ALA A 413 1.24 26.12 13.34
N ALA A 414 1.31 25.06 12.54
CA ALA A 414 0.23 24.58 11.68
C ALA A 414 0.03 23.07 11.88
N ARG A 415 -1.22 22.64 12.05
CA ARG A 415 -1.60 21.24 12.28
C ARG A 415 -2.29 20.64 11.06
N CYS A 416 -1.89 19.45 10.66
CA CYS A 416 -2.60 18.63 9.71
C CYS A 416 -3.91 18.13 10.33
N PRO A 417 -5.09 18.48 9.81
CA PRO A 417 -6.37 18.03 10.36
C PRO A 417 -6.66 16.54 10.09
N GLY A 418 -5.85 15.88 9.26
CA GLY A 418 -6.00 14.46 8.94
C GLY A 418 -5.39 13.55 10.00
N CYS A 419 -4.08 13.68 10.23
CA CYS A 419 -3.34 12.82 11.15
C CYS A 419 -2.91 13.52 12.45
N GLY A 420 -3.10 14.84 12.56
CA GLY A 420 -2.68 15.61 13.73
C GLY A 420 -1.20 16.01 13.77
N TYR A 421 -0.42 15.73 12.71
CA TYR A 421 0.96 16.23 12.60
C TYR A 421 1.02 17.74 12.77
N VAL A 422 1.97 18.25 13.56
CA VAL A 422 2.14 19.69 13.79
C VAL A 422 3.51 20.12 13.25
N TYR A 423 3.51 21.08 12.33
CA TYR A 423 4.70 21.83 11.97
C TYR A 423 4.83 23.02 12.92
N ARG A 424 5.97 23.13 13.63
CA ARG A 424 6.28 24.29 14.48
C ARG A 424 7.47 25.02 13.88
N VAL A 425 7.33 26.32 13.63
CA VAL A 425 8.39 27.15 13.04
C VAL A 425 9.68 27.05 13.85
N ALA A 426 9.58 27.12 15.19
CA ALA A 426 10.72 27.02 16.09
C ALA A 426 11.51 25.69 15.96
N GLU A 427 10.86 24.60 15.56
CA GLU A 427 11.48 23.28 15.41
C GLU A 427 11.88 22.98 13.97
N GLY A 428 11.15 23.53 12.99
CA GLY A 428 11.30 23.17 11.58
C GLY A 428 10.91 21.71 11.30
N ASN A 429 11.49 21.14 10.26
CA ASN A 429 11.43 19.71 9.98
C ASN A 429 12.67 19.28 9.17
N GLU A 430 13.75 18.98 9.89
CA GLU A 430 15.03 18.57 9.33
C GLU A 430 14.92 17.31 8.46
N LEU A 431 13.96 16.41 8.73
CA LEU A 431 13.77 15.23 7.89
C LEU A 431 13.28 15.62 6.49
N GLU A 432 12.39 16.60 6.40
CA GLU A 432 11.85 17.14 5.15
C GLU A 432 12.74 18.21 4.51
N GLY A 433 13.78 18.66 5.21
CA GLY A 433 14.75 19.65 4.73
C GLY A 433 14.38 21.10 5.06
N PHE A 434 13.61 21.32 6.13
CA PHE A 434 13.31 22.64 6.67
C PHE A 434 14.03 22.79 8.01
N ALA A 435 14.90 23.78 8.14
CA ALA A 435 15.66 24.00 9.36
C ALA A 435 14.77 24.57 10.47
N ALA A 436 15.23 24.49 11.72
CA ALA A 436 14.62 25.21 12.82
C ALA A 436 14.57 26.71 12.51
N GLY A 437 13.40 27.33 12.69
CA GLY A 437 13.15 28.74 12.37
C GLY A 437 12.63 29.01 10.97
N THR A 438 12.52 28.01 10.08
CA THR A 438 11.89 28.21 8.75
C THR A 438 10.43 28.66 8.91
N ALA A 439 10.08 29.81 8.34
CA ALA A 439 8.76 30.39 8.48
C ALA A 439 7.72 29.62 7.65
N TRP A 440 6.44 29.67 8.07
CA TRP A 440 5.36 29.01 7.33
C TRP A 440 5.21 29.56 5.91
N SER A 441 5.48 30.85 5.69
CA SER A 441 5.49 31.50 4.37
C SER A 441 6.55 30.91 3.42
N GLU A 442 7.66 30.40 3.96
CA GLU A 442 8.75 29.78 3.18
C GLU A 442 8.45 28.33 2.80
N ILE A 443 7.45 27.70 3.42
CA ILE A 443 7.02 26.34 3.08
C ILE A 443 6.27 26.36 1.73
N PRO A 444 6.64 25.52 0.74
CA PRO A 444 5.94 25.47 -0.54
C PRO A 444 4.45 25.12 -0.41
N ASP A 445 3.59 25.71 -1.24
CA ASP A 445 2.16 25.41 -1.27
C ASP A 445 1.86 23.93 -1.60
N ASP A 446 2.73 23.29 -2.38
CA ASP A 446 2.63 21.87 -2.78
C ASP A 446 3.32 20.92 -1.78
N TRP A 447 3.80 21.45 -0.65
CA TRP A 447 4.32 20.61 0.42
C TRP A 447 3.18 19.80 1.04
N THR A 448 3.40 18.49 1.15
CA THR A 448 2.44 17.57 1.71
C THR A 448 2.80 17.19 3.14
N CYS A 449 1.79 16.85 3.94
CA CYS A 449 2.00 16.42 5.31
C CYS A 449 2.96 15.20 5.35
N PRO A 450 4.08 15.27 6.09
CA PRO A 450 5.11 14.22 6.06
C PRO A 450 4.67 12.91 6.73
N ASP A 451 3.61 12.96 7.54
CA ASP A 451 3.07 11.79 8.22
C ASP A 451 2.03 11.04 7.38
N CYS A 452 1.16 11.75 6.66
CA CYS A 452 0.04 11.11 5.96
C CYS A 452 0.06 11.27 4.44
N GLY A 453 0.79 12.22 3.86
CA GLY A 453 0.85 12.45 2.41
C GLY A 453 -0.44 12.95 1.74
N VAL A 454 -1.60 12.81 2.39
CA VAL A 454 -2.94 13.09 1.82
C VAL A 454 -3.47 14.51 2.09
N ARG A 455 -2.59 15.41 2.56
CA ARG A 455 -2.89 16.82 2.83
C ARG A 455 -1.76 17.68 2.31
N ASP A 456 -2.12 18.77 1.64
CA ASP A 456 -1.18 19.79 1.18
C ASP A 456 -1.13 20.94 2.19
N LYS A 457 -0.14 21.83 2.10
CA LYS A 457 0.04 23.01 2.98
C LYS A 457 -1.27 23.77 3.21
N VAL A 458 -2.04 23.98 2.14
CA VAL A 458 -3.30 24.73 2.15
C VAL A 458 -4.40 24.06 2.98
N ASP A 459 -4.27 22.78 3.32
CA ASP A 459 -5.23 22.04 4.13
C ASP A 459 -4.92 22.06 5.63
N PHE A 460 -3.77 22.61 6.04
CA PHE A 460 -3.42 22.70 7.47
C PHE A 460 -4.34 23.68 8.19
N VAL A 461 -4.40 23.59 9.51
CA VAL A 461 -5.20 24.46 10.39
C VAL A 461 -4.32 25.08 11.47
N PRO A 462 -4.59 26.30 11.95
CA PRO A 462 -3.78 26.92 12.99
C PRO A 462 -3.82 26.10 14.29
N VAL A 463 -2.70 26.06 15.01
CA VAL A 463 -2.68 25.56 16.38
C VAL A 463 -3.03 26.72 17.31
N VAL A 464 -4.27 26.77 17.77
CA VAL A 464 -4.67 27.73 18.80
C VAL A 464 -3.88 27.40 20.06
N ARG A 465 -3.15 28.37 20.63
CA ARG A 465 -2.58 28.21 21.98
C ARG A 465 -3.76 27.99 22.92
N GLU A 466 -3.89 26.79 23.48
CA GLU A 466 -4.79 26.60 24.63
C GLU A 466 -4.34 27.60 25.69
N ALA A 467 -5.22 28.53 26.03
CA ALA A 467 -4.97 29.43 27.15
C ALA A 467 -4.78 28.53 28.37
N ALA A 468 -3.59 28.59 28.97
CA ALA A 468 -3.31 27.91 30.23
C ALA A 468 -4.41 28.32 31.22
N CYS A 469 -5.19 27.34 31.68
CA CYS A 469 -6.23 27.53 32.68
C CYS A 469 -5.62 27.42 34.07
#